data_AF-A0AA90TU26-F1
#
_entry.id   AF-A0AA90TU26-F1
#
_cell.length_a   1.000
_cell.length_b   1.000
_cell.length_c   1.000
_cell.angle_alpha   90.00
_cell.angle_beta   90.00
_cell.angle_gamma   90.00
#
_symmetry.space_group_name_H-M   'P 1'
#
loop_
_entity.id
_entity.type
_entity.pdbx_description
1 polymer ?
#
loop_
_entity_poly.entity_id
_entity_poly.type
_entity_poly.pdbx_seq_one_letter_code
_entity_poly.pdbx_strand_id
1 'polypeptide(L)'
;MRKEEIINLFIEKIHENHILNDHVHFFRKHSLSRTVHPFISMMAEVLEYLDRLMPTYAERIVNWLSTLVNKNEYEQNFAVFGEILVLYKAAKMADIVNDKQYIVPEPSSEKDSKNPEFRSKIQGIYYTGEVKTPSLAEYIYNRQSGIQITTHLPDRDLFIDEKIISPNILRIKDNLVNNQNKYNEYIQKNEYRGDYRFLFIVWDDFINEPISALINPYCGLFTNNTFYPKSNFNLIDGVFIVRHLHQFRRILRNEEFMYDLEHAFDWPSEQYPVAFVQNPNGRKVPDVFIEKFSAIDPNDMLFAEYRPTDWVDWRTGIALSGLSSIPNEYHKQIVEIVRESTDTHMDLSLPESANFGVLNLDIFVEHGRESNGSVNYEKVISEFSEAVLLAKQAQVRYEQMEKENQLKQGEEIYKSQLETLKRSLGVIDHSHTKPLISSVDFNNNRENLTKEKVKKNIKVGRNEKCPCESGLKYKRCCLLKSK
;
A
#
# COMPACT_ATOMS: atom_id res chain seq x y z
N MET A 1 -3.98 19.40 -21.04
CA MET A 1 -3.67 20.37 -19.97
C MET A 1 -2.29 20.06 -19.43
N ARG A 2 -1.50 21.10 -19.12
CA ARG A 2 -0.20 20.94 -18.45
C ARG A 2 -0.40 20.73 -16.96
N LYS A 3 0.59 20.12 -16.29
CA LYS A 3 0.59 19.91 -14.83
C LYS A 3 0.21 21.16 -14.04
N GLU A 4 0.79 22.32 -14.36
CA GLU A 4 0.50 23.56 -13.61
C GLU A 4 -0.95 24.03 -13.77
N GLU A 5 -1.55 23.82 -14.95
CA GLU A 5 -2.96 24.15 -15.22
C GLU A 5 -3.87 23.23 -14.40
N ILE A 6 -3.54 21.95 -14.30
CA ILE A 6 -4.29 20.96 -13.51
C ILE A 6 -4.20 21.29 -12.01
N ILE A 7 -3.01 21.64 -11.50
CA ILE A 7 -2.84 22.09 -10.11
C ILE A 7 -3.67 23.34 -9.83
N ASN A 8 -3.67 24.32 -10.72
CA ASN A 8 -4.51 25.51 -10.58
C ASN A 8 -6.00 25.17 -10.58
N LEU A 9 -6.42 24.20 -11.41
CA LEU A 9 -7.80 23.73 -11.42
C LEU A 9 -8.18 23.06 -10.08
N PHE A 10 -7.30 22.25 -9.47
CA PHE A 10 -7.52 21.74 -8.12
C PHE A 10 -7.68 22.87 -7.10
N ILE A 11 -6.80 23.89 -7.14
CA ILE A 11 -6.86 25.07 -6.26
C ILE A 11 -8.16 25.85 -6.42
N GLU A 12 -8.69 25.94 -7.63
CA GLU A 12 -9.93 26.65 -7.90
C GLU A 12 -11.17 25.86 -7.46
N LYS A 13 -11.20 24.54 -7.72
CA LYS A 13 -12.41 23.72 -7.59
C LYS A 13 -12.58 23.04 -6.24
N ILE A 14 -11.48 22.70 -5.55
CA ILE A 14 -11.57 21.96 -4.29
C ILE A 14 -12.02 22.89 -3.16
N HIS A 15 -13.23 22.63 -2.64
CA HIS A 15 -13.84 23.41 -1.56
C HIS A 15 -13.18 23.18 -0.19
N GLU A 16 -13.41 24.11 0.74
CA GLU A 16 -12.84 24.09 2.10
C GLU A 16 -13.20 22.85 2.93
N ASN A 17 -14.35 22.22 2.63
CA ASN A 17 -14.83 21.04 3.34
C ASN A 17 -14.39 19.72 2.67
N HIS A 18 -13.72 19.80 1.52
CA HIS A 18 -13.28 18.62 0.78
C HIS A 18 -12.06 17.97 1.44
N ILE A 19 -11.91 16.65 1.30
CA ILE A 19 -10.83 15.87 1.94
C ILE A 19 -9.44 16.30 1.45
N LEU A 20 -9.38 16.81 0.22
CA LEU A 20 -8.17 17.33 -0.42
C LEU A 20 -7.90 18.81 -0.10
N ASN A 21 -8.76 19.52 0.64
CA ASN A 21 -8.60 20.95 0.90
C ASN A 21 -7.23 21.27 1.52
N ASP A 22 -6.88 20.58 2.61
CA ASP A 22 -5.59 20.77 3.27
C ASP A 22 -4.42 20.30 2.41
N HIS A 23 -4.64 19.45 1.40
CA HIS A 23 -3.59 19.04 0.45
C HIS A 23 -3.38 20.06 -0.67
N VAL A 24 -4.45 20.69 -1.13
CA VAL A 24 -4.42 21.72 -2.18
C VAL A 24 -3.97 23.08 -1.60
N HIS A 25 -4.20 23.33 -0.31
CA HIS A 25 -3.81 24.56 0.38
C HIS A 25 -2.73 24.37 1.46
N PHE A 26 -2.04 23.22 1.39
CA PHE A 26 -1.09 22.71 2.38
C PHE A 26 -0.16 23.76 3.01
N PHE A 27 0.52 24.57 2.20
CA PHE A 27 1.47 25.55 2.73
C PHE A 27 0.94 26.97 2.90
N ARG A 28 -0.30 27.29 2.45
CA ARG A 28 -0.88 28.63 2.70
C ARG A 28 -1.08 28.90 4.19
N LYS A 29 -1.16 27.85 5.03
CA LYS A 29 -1.24 27.98 6.49
C LYS A 29 0.12 28.19 7.18
N HIS A 30 1.26 27.82 6.55
CA HIS A 30 2.55 27.69 7.24
C HIS A 30 3.77 28.33 6.53
N SER A 31 3.63 28.84 5.29
CA SER A 31 4.70 29.58 4.60
C SER A 31 4.16 30.59 3.57
N LEU A 32 4.99 31.53 3.13
CA LEU A 32 4.68 32.46 2.02
C LEU A 32 4.72 31.79 0.62
N SER A 33 5.01 30.49 0.53
CA SER A 33 5.08 29.77 -0.75
C SER A 33 3.72 29.19 -1.14
N ARG A 34 3.33 29.35 -2.42
CA ARG A 34 2.11 28.75 -3.01
C ARG A 34 2.36 27.29 -3.41
N THR A 35 2.84 26.47 -2.48
CA THR A 35 3.15 25.06 -2.75
C THR A 35 1.97 24.17 -2.34
N VAL A 36 1.68 23.16 -3.17
CA VAL A 36 0.66 22.13 -2.89
C VAL A 36 1.32 20.90 -2.25
N HIS A 37 0.52 20.06 -1.61
CA HIS A 37 0.97 18.79 -1.07
C HIS A 37 1.49 17.85 -2.18
N PRO A 38 2.53 17.02 -1.93
CA PRO A 38 3.10 16.11 -2.93
C PRO A 38 2.07 15.24 -3.66
N PHE A 39 1.08 14.70 -2.95
CA PHE A 39 -0.03 13.94 -3.55
C PHE A 39 -0.72 14.68 -4.71
N ILE A 40 -1.00 15.98 -4.57
CA ILE A 40 -1.67 16.77 -5.62
C ILE A 40 -0.75 16.95 -6.83
N SER A 41 0.55 17.17 -6.60
CA SER A 41 1.54 17.23 -7.68
C SER A 41 1.63 15.91 -8.44
N MET A 42 1.74 14.79 -7.71
CA MET A 42 1.79 13.44 -8.25
C MET A 42 0.53 13.10 -9.08
N MET A 43 -0.65 13.42 -8.55
CA MET A 43 -1.91 13.25 -9.28
C MET A 43 -1.97 14.12 -10.54
N ALA A 44 -1.53 15.37 -10.48
CA ALA A 44 -1.52 16.26 -11.63
C ALA A 44 -0.56 15.78 -12.75
N GLU A 45 0.57 15.17 -12.40
CA GLU A 45 1.50 14.54 -13.36
C GLU A 45 0.84 13.38 -14.11
N VAL A 46 0.13 12.51 -13.38
CA VAL A 46 -0.60 11.39 -13.98
C VAL A 46 -1.75 11.88 -14.85
N LEU A 47 -2.52 12.86 -14.37
CA LEU A 47 -3.61 13.44 -15.14
C LEU A 47 -3.12 14.16 -16.39
N GLU A 48 -1.97 14.83 -16.36
CA GLU A 48 -1.34 15.41 -17.56
C GLU A 48 -1.00 14.31 -18.59
N TYR A 49 -0.44 13.18 -18.13
CA TYR A 49 -0.17 12.06 -19.02
C TYR A 49 -1.45 11.53 -19.66
N LEU A 50 -2.49 11.27 -18.85
CA LEU A 50 -3.77 10.74 -19.33
C LEU A 50 -4.50 11.72 -20.25
N ASP A 51 -4.48 13.02 -19.96
CA ASP A 51 -5.16 14.05 -20.74
C ASP A 51 -4.54 14.26 -22.14
N ARG A 52 -3.24 13.98 -22.30
CA ARG A 52 -2.60 13.96 -23.63
C ARG A 52 -3.13 12.83 -24.53
N LEU A 53 -3.56 11.74 -23.92
CA LEU A 53 -4.13 10.57 -24.61
C LEU A 53 -5.65 10.73 -24.79
N MET A 54 -6.32 11.26 -23.77
CA MET A 54 -7.76 11.45 -23.70
C MET A 54 -8.04 12.92 -23.34
N PRO A 55 -8.12 13.81 -24.35
CA PRO A 55 -8.34 15.23 -24.11
C PRO A 55 -9.57 15.47 -23.24
N THR A 56 -9.45 16.42 -22.30
CA THR A 56 -10.44 16.80 -21.27
C THR A 56 -10.60 15.83 -20.10
N TYR A 57 -9.88 14.71 -20.08
CA TYR A 57 -9.91 13.77 -18.98
C TYR A 57 -9.51 14.41 -17.64
N ALA A 58 -8.44 15.22 -17.63
CA ALA A 58 -7.99 15.87 -16.38
C ALA A 58 -9.06 16.83 -15.83
N GLU A 59 -9.62 17.68 -16.67
CA GLU A 59 -10.68 18.62 -16.28
C GLU A 59 -11.91 17.88 -15.74
N ARG A 60 -12.34 16.82 -16.43
CA ARG A 60 -13.48 15.99 -16.02
C ARG A 60 -13.27 15.37 -14.64
N ILE A 61 -12.09 14.80 -14.39
CA ILE A 61 -11.76 14.18 -13.10
C ILE A 61 -11.70 15.21 -11.98
N VAL A 62 -11.05 16.36 -12.18
CA VAL A 62 -10.97 17.41 -11.15
C VAL A 62 -12.35 17.95 -10.82
N ASN A 63 -13.18 18.20 -11.84
CA ASN A 63 -14.56 18.63 -11.65
C ASN A 63 -15.37 17.57 -10.89
N TRP A 64 -15.22 16.29 -11.21
CA TRP A 64 -15.91 15.23 -10.47
C TRP A 64 -15.47 15.18 -9.01
N LEU A 65 -14.16 15.14 -8.73
CA LEU A 65 -13.61 15.19 -7.38
C LEU A 65 -14.16 16.38 -6.58
N SER A 66 -14.26 17.56 -7.20
CA SER A 66 -14.78 18.76 -6.52
C SER A 66 -16.22 18.62 -6.01
N THR A 67 -17.00 17.68 -6.54
CA THR A 67 -18.37 17.40 -6.08
C THR A 67 -18.44 16.49 -4.84
N LEU A 68 -17.31 15.86 -4.45
CA LEU A 68 -17.22 14.85 -3.38
C LEU A 68 -16.85 15.45 -2.01
N VAL A 69 -17.69 16.34 -1.48
CA VAL A 69 -17.40 17.21 -0.33
C VAL A 69 -17.76 16.58 1.03
N ASN A 70 -18.66 15.60 1.11
CA ASN A 70 -19.17 15.07 2.38
C ASN A 70 -18.36 13.89 2.92
N LYS A 71 -18.47 13.61 4.24
CA LYS A 71 -17.79 12.45 4.87
C LYS A 71 -18.15 11.10 4.24
N ASN A 72 -19.40 10.92 3.79
CA ASN A 72 -19.83 9.70 3.09
C ASN A 72 -19.23 9.57 1.67
N GLU A 73 -18.67 10.66 1.14
CA GLU A 73 -18.01 10.74 -0.17
C GLU A 73 -16.49 10.61 -0.05
N TYR A 74 -15.95 10.49 1.17
CA TYR A 74 -14.53 10.22 1.42
C TYR A 74 -14.07 8.99 0.63
N GLU A 75 -14.82 7.90 0.69
CA GLU A 75 -14.47 6.65 0.01
C GLU A 75 -14.70 6.73 -1.51
N GLN A 76 -15.55 7.64 -1.99
CA GLN A 76 -15.72 7.89 -3.42
C GLN A 76 -14.47 8.56 -4.02
N ASN A 77 -13.77 9.39 -3.26
CA ASN A 77 -12.48 9.93 -3.69
C ASN A 77 -11.46 8.79 -3.96
N PHE A 78 -11.39 7.78 -3.09
CA PHE A 78 -10.52 6.61 -3.31
C PHE A 78 -10.95 5.80 -4.53
N ALA A 79 -12.25 5.75 -4.85
CA ALA A 79 -12.71 5.15 -6.10
C ALA A 79 -12.13 5.84 -7.32
N VAL A 80 -12.20 7.17 -7.35
CA VAL A 80 -11.57 7.97 -8.41
C VAL A 80 -10.05 7.73 -8.45
N PHE A 81 -9.36 7.67 -7.31
CA PHE A 81 -7.92 7.40 -7.28
C PHE A 81 -7.57 6.01 -7.83
N GLY A 82 -8.37 4.99 -7.48
CA GLY A 82 -8.22 3.64 -8.01
C GLY A 82 -8.43 3.56 -9.52
N GLU A 83 -9.43 4.28 -10.05
CA GLU A 83 -9.64 4.41 -11.49
C GLU A 83 -8.45 5.05 -12.20
N ILE A 84 -7.93 6.17 -11.67
CA ILE A 84 -6.74 6.84 -12.21
C ILE A 84 -5.54 5.89 -12.21
N LEU A 85 -5.31 5.16 -11.12
CA LEU A 85 -4.21 4.20 -10.99
C LEU A 85 -4.24 3.12 -12.08
N VAL A 86 -5.38 2.45 -12.23
CA VAL A 86 -5.52 1.35 -13.20
C VAL A 86 -5.48 1.89 -14.63
N LEU A 87 -6.13 3.03 -14.89
CA LEU A 87 -6.14 3.64 -16.22
C LEU A 87 -4.74 4.13 -16.62
N TYR A 88 -3.98 4.69 -15.68
CA TYR A 88 -2.59 5.09 -15.91
C TYR A 88 -1.71 3.90 -16.28
N LYS A 89 -1.83 2.79 -15.55
CA LYS A 89 -1.13 1.54 -15.89
C LYS A 89 -1.54 1.02 -17.28
N ALA A 90 -2.85 0.96 -17.55
CA ALA A 90 -3.38 0.52 -18.83
C ALA A 90 -2.83 1.36 -19.99
N ALA A 91 -2.87 2.68 -19.85
CA ALA A 91 -2.37 3.61 -20.84
C ALA A 91 -0.84 3.53 -21.04
N LYS A 92 -0.05 3.19 -20.01
CA LYS A 92 1.40 3.04 -20.12
C LYS A 92 1.84 1.81 -20.92
N MET A 93 1.09 0.71 -20.84
CA MET A 93 1.45 -0.55 -21.48
C MET A 93 0.70 -0.81 -22.81
N ALA A 94 -0.24 0.06 -23.16
CA ALA A 94 -1.02 -0.07 -24.37
C ALA A 94 -0.18 0.02 -25.65
N ASP A 95 -0.62 -0.70 -26.68
CA ASP A 95 -0.07 -0.61 -28.03
C ASP A 95 -0.13 0.81 -28.57
N ILE A 96 0.82 1.17 -29.42
CA ILE A 96 0.82 2.45 -30.12
C ILE A 96 -0.01 2.32 -31.40
N VAL A 97 -1.01 3.18 -31.56
CA VAL A 97 -1.86 3.31 -32.74
C VAL A 97 -1.92 4.79 -33.12
N ASN A 98 -1.53 5.13 -34.36
CA ASN A 98 -1.43 6.52 -34.83
C ASN A 98 -0.55 7.40 -33.92
N ASP A 99 0.66 6.91 -33.60
CA ASP A 99 1.67 7.59 -32.78
C ASP A 99 1.26 7.89 -31.33
N LYS A 100 0.20 7.24 -30.82
CA LYS A 100 -0.26 7.36 -29.44
C LYS A 100 -0.64 6.02 -28.84
N GLN A 101 -0.52 5.88 -27.52
CA GLN A 101 -1.01 4.72 -26.79
C GLN A 101 -2.53 4.56 -26.98
N TYR A 102 -2.97 3.36 -27.33
CA TYR A 102 -4.37 3.05 -27.59
C TYR A 102 -5.14 2.85 -26.29
N ILE A 103 -5.87 3.87 -25.90
CA ILE A 103 -6.77 3.85 -24.75
C ILE A 103 -8.07 4.58 -25.12
N VAL A 104 -9.20 3.96 -24.83
CA VAL A 104 -10.53 4.52 -25.08
C VAL A 104 -11.29 4.54 -23.76
N PRO A 105 -11.64 5.71 -23.21
CA PRO A 105 -12.41 5.80 -21.98
C PRO A 105 -13.89 5.51 -22.26
N GLU A 106 -14.57 4.86 -21.30
CA GLU A 106 -16.02 4.58 -21.30
C GLU A 106 -16.59 4.10 -22.66
N PRO A 107 -16.01 3.04 -23.27
CA PRO A 107 -16.41 2.58 -24.59
C PRO A 107 -17.87 2.08 -24.60
N SER A 108 -18.72 2.76 -25.37
CA SER A 108 -20.16 2.49 -25.42
C SER A 108 -20.55 1.61 -26.60
N SER A 109 -21.51 0.69 -26.39
CA SER A 109 -22.18 -0.05 -27.47
C SER A 109 -23.31 0.78 -28.08
N GLU A 110 -24.07 1.51 -27.25
CA GLU A 110 -25.14 2.42 -27.65
C GLU A 110 -25.12 3.72 -26.82
N LYS A 111 -26.01 4.67 -27.10
CA LYS A 111 -26.14 5.87 -26.27
C LYS A 111 -26.80 5.47 -24.93
N ASP A 112 -26.22 5.93 -23.81
CA ASP A 112 -26.70 5.69 -22.44
C ASP A 112 -26.60 4.22 -21.93
N SER A 113 -25.86 3.33 -22.62
CA SER A 113 -25.55 1.99 -22.11
C SER A 113 -24.55 2.02 -20.97
N LYS A 114 -24.56 1.00 -20.11
CA LYS A 114 -23.52 0.85 -19.09
C LYS A 114 -22.22 0.39 -19.74
N ASN A 115 -21.16 1.13 -19.46
CA ASN A 115 -19.87 0.91 -20.10
C ASN A 115 -18.83 0.48 -19.07
N PRO A 116 -17.86 -0.36 -19.48
CA PRO A 116 -16.65 -0.52 -18.70
C PRO A 116 -15.86 0.80 -18.69
N GLU A 117 -14.97 0.96 -17.72
CA GLU A 117 -14.22 2.21 -17.54
C GLU A 117 -13.29 2.52 -18.73
N PHE A 118 -12.70 1.49 -19.35
CA PHE A 118 -11.84 1.68 -20.51
C PHE A 118 -11.75 0.45 -21.42
N ARG A 119 -11.33 0.69 -22.67
CA ARG A 119 -10.85 -0.32 -23.62
C ARG A 119 -9.42 0.01 -24.04
N SER A 120 -8.57 -1.00 -24.13
CA SER A 120 -7.19 -0.87 -24.57
C SER A 120 -6.74 -2.10 -25.36
N LYS A 121 -5.46 -2.14 -25.72
CA LYS A 121 -4.87 -3.15 -26.58
C LYS A 121 -3.42 -3.41 -26.18
N ILE A 122 -3.04 -4.67 -26.07
CA ILE A 122 -1.66 -5.10 -25.76
C ILE A 122 -1.28 -6.20 -26.74
N GLN A 123 -0.17 -6.01 -27.46
CA GLN A 123 0.38 -6.93 -28.44
C GLN A 123 -0.68 -7.45 -29.44
N GLY A 124 -1.51 -6.55 -29.97
CA GLY A 124 -2.56 -6.94 -30.91
C GLY A 124 -3.89 -7.36 -30.26
N ILE A 125 -3.90 -7.65 -28.96
CA ILE A 125 -5.05 -8.24 -28.26
C ILE A 125 -5.85 -7.15 -27.55
N TYR A 126 -7.13 -7.03 -27.88
CA TYR A 126 -8.04 -6.09 -27.25
C TYR A 126 -8.52 -6.59 -25.89
N TYR A 127 -8.64 -5.66 -24.96
CA TYR A 127 -9.26 -5.92 -23.68
C TYR A 127 -9.96 -4.67 -23.15
N THR A 128 -10.84 -4.88 -22.18
CA THR A 128 -11.55 -3.85 -21.45
C THR A 128 -11.46 -4.11 -19.95
N GLY A 129 -11.41 -3.03 -19.18
CA GLY A 129 -11.31 -3.08 -17.74
C GLY A 129 -12.42 -2.29 -17.08
N GLU A 130 -12.98 -2.89 -16.04
CA GLU A 130 -13.81 -2.20 -15.05
C GLU A 130 -13.02 -2.10 -13.75
N VAL A 131 -13.03 -0.93 -13.13
CA VAL A 131 -12.34 -0.70 -11.85
C VAL A 131 -13.35 -0.64 -10.71
N LYS A 132 -13.05 -1.32 -9.60
CA LYS A 132 -13.84 -1.29 -8.38
C LYS A 132 -12.94 -1.02 -7.19
N THR A 133 -13.30 0.03 -6.45
CA THR A 133 -12.66 0.39 -5.19
C THR A 133 -13.74 0.37 -4.10
N PRO A 134 -13.81 -0.71 -3.32
CA PRO A 134 -14.83 -0.85 -2.30
C PRO A 134 -14.52 0.07 -1.11
N SER A 135 -15.57 0.60 -0.50
CA SER A 135 -15.43 1.39 0.73
C SER A 135 -15.06 0.51 1.92
N LEU A 136 -13.93 0.76 2.58
CA LEU A 136 -13.46 -0.05 3.71
C LEU A 136 -13.51 0.70 5.04
N ALA A 137 -13.91 1.97 5.05
CA ALA A 137 -13.91 2.84 6.23
C ALA A 137 -14.48 2.19 7.50
N GLU A 138 -15.72 1.69 7.48
CA GLU A 138 -16.35 1.07 8.66
C GLU A 138 -15.68 -0.25 9.07
N TYR A 139 -15.16 -0.96 8.07
CA TYR A 139 -14.58 -2.28 8.25
C TYR A 139 -13.20 -2.18 8.91
N ILE A 140 -12.35 -1.24 8.48
CA ILE A 140 -10.97 -1.07 8.96
C ILE A 140 -10.90 -0.88 10.48
N TYR A 141 -11.79 -0.07 11.06
CA TYR A 141 -11.77 0.19 12.51
C TYR A 141 -12.05 -1.04 13.37
N ASN A 142 -12.75 -2.03 12.83
CA ASN A 142 -13.12 -3.23 13.57
C ASN A 142 -12.35 -4.47 13.11
N ARG A 143 -11.76 -4.45 11.91
CA ARG A 143 -11.18 -5.61 11.22
C ARG A 143 -10.25 -6.42 12.11
N GLN A 144 -9.35 -5.75 12.84
CA GLN A 144 -8.33 -6.40 13.65
C GLN A 144 -8.73 -6.66 15.12
N SER A 145 -10.00 -6.52 15.50
CA SER A 145 -10.39 -6.48 16.93
C SER A 145 -10.81 -7.83 17.54
N GLY A 146 -10.60 -8.95 16.83
CA GLY A 146 -11.07 -10.26 17.27
C GLY A 146 -10.82 -11.34 16.22
N ILE A 147 -11.81 -12.20 15.98
CA ILE A 147 -11.74 -13.24 14.94
C ILE A 147 -12.38 -12.72 13.67
N GLN A 148 -11.58 -12.61 12.62
CA GLN A 148 -12.08 -12.27 11.30
C GLN A 148 -12.33 -13.55 10.51
N ILE A 149 -13.59 -13.81 10.18
CA ILE A 149 -13.93 -14.87 9.23
C ILE A 149 -13.87 -14.28 7.82
N THR A 150 -13.14 -14.93 6.91
CA THR A 150 -12.95 -14.45 5.53
C THR A 150 -13.80 -15.20 4.50
N THR A 151 -14.50 -16.25 4.93
CA THR A 151 -15.31 -17.15 4.07
C THR A 151 -16.64 -17.53 4.74
N HIS A 152 -17.56 -18.18 4.02
CA HIS A 152 -18.73 -18.81 4.66
C HIS A 152 -18.32 -20.17 5.24
N LEU A 153 -17.90 -20.16 6.51
CA LEU A 153 -17.54 -21.39 7.22
C LEU A 153 -18.79 -22.15 7.70
N PRO A 154 -18.87 -23.48 7.50
CA PRO A 154 -19.98 -24.29 8.01
C PRO A 154 -20.00 -24.30 9.55
N ASP A 155 -18.83 -24.29 10.19
CA ASP A 155 -18.69 -24.37 11.65
C ASP A 155 -18.48 -23.00 12.29
N ARG A 156 -19.17 -21.97 11.79
CA ARG A 156 -19.10 -20.60 12.34
C ARG A 156 -19.44 -20.56 13.84
N ASP A 157 -20.26 -21.50 14.30
CA ASP A 157 -20.70 -21.59 15.69
C ASP A 157 -19.56 -21.90 16.67
N LEU A 158 -18.39 -22.35 16.18
CA LEU A 158 -17.18 -22.51 16.99
C LEU A 158 -16.64 -21.18 17.57
N PHE A 159 -17.14 -20.04 17.08
CA PHE A 159 -16.67 -18.71 17.43
C PHE A 159 -17.72 -17.86 18.19
N ILE A 160 -18.84 -18.43 18.66
CA ILE A 160 -19.99 -17.68 19.23
C ILE A 160 -19.60 -16.75 20.40
N ASP A 161 -18.62 -17.14 21.21
CA ASP A 161 -18.20 -16.36 22.39
C ASP A 161 -17.25 -15.20 22.07
N GLU A 162 -16.98 -14.94 20.79
CA GLU A 162 -15.94 -14.02 20.34
C GLU A 162 -16.52 -12.81 19.57
N LYS A 163 -15.73 -11.73 19.51
CA LYS A 163 -16.03 -10.64 18.58
C LYS A 163 -15.72 -11.12 17.15
N ILE A 164 -16.75 -11.62 16.46
CA ILE A 164 -16.64 -12.07 15.06
C ILE A 164 -16.75 -10.87 14.11
N ILE A 165 -15.71 -10.62 13.34
CA ILE A 165 -15.76 -9.77 12.16
C ILE A 165 -16.24 -10.61 10.97
N SER A 166 -17.38 -10.24 10.40
CA SER A 166 -17.96 -10.95 9.25
C SER A 166 -17.20 -10.64 7.96
N PRO A 167 -17.16 -11.58 7.00
CA PRO A 167 -16.47 -11.37 5.73
C PRO A 167 -17.17 -10.33 4.85
N ASN A 168 -16.40 -9.52 4.11
CA ASN A 168 -16.94 -8.58 3.12
C ASN A 168 -17.14 -9.22 1.72
N ILE A 169 -17.40 -10.52 1.68
CA ILE A 169 -17.45 -11.34 0.45
C ILE A 169 -18.63 -10.98 -0.46
N LEU A 170 -19.73 -10.50 0.12
CA LEU A 170 -20.91 -10.05 -0.65
C LEU A 170 -20.58 -8.89 -1.58
N ARG A 171 -19.63 -8.04 -1.19
CA ARG A 171 -19.20 -6.91 -2.00
C ARG A 171 -18.46 -7.33 -3.26
N ILE A 172 -17.65 -8.39 -3.16
CA ILE A 172 -16.98 -9.00 -4.32
C ILE A 172 -18.02 -9.61 -5.26
N LYS A 173 -19.01 -10.32 -4.71
CA LYS A 173 -20.16 -10.83 -5.49
C LYS A 173 -20.91 -9.70 -6.19
N ASP A 174 -21.26 -8.61 -5.50
CA ASP A 174 -21.99 -7.48 -6.09
C ASP A 174 -21.20 -6.81 -7.21
N ASN A 175 -19.88 -6.66 -7.04
CA ASN A 175 -19.00 -6.18 -8.10
C ASN A 175 -19.05 -7.09 -9.34
N LEU A 176 -18.92 -8.41 -9.17
CA LEU A 176 -19.02 -9.35 -10.29
C LEU A 176 -20.39 -9.32 -10.97
N VAL A 177 -21.48 -9.26 -10.21
CA VAL A 177 -22.86 -9.17 -10.77
C VAL A 177 -23.02 -7.89 -11.58
N ASN A 178 -22.60 -6.75 -11.03
CA ASN A 178 -22.68 -5.47 -11.73
C ASN A 178 -21.88 -5.48 -13.04
N ASN A 179 -20.69 -6.07 -13.00
CA ASN A 179 -19.79 -6.10 -14.15
C ASN A 179 -20.22 -7.10 -15.23
N GLN A 180 -20.76 -8.25 -14.83
CA GLN A 180 -21.40 -9.18 -15.76
C GLN A 180 -22.51 -8.47 -16.55
N ASN A 181 -23.34 -7.65 -15.88
CA ASN A 181 -24.39 -6.88 -16.53
C ASN A 181 -23.82 -5.81 -17.47
N LYS A 182 -22.80 -5.04 -17.02
CA LYS A 182 -22.09 -4.07 -17.88
C LYS A 182 -21.53 -4.75 -19.14
N TYR A 183 -20.85 -5.89 -18.98
CA TYR A 183 -20.27 -6.62 -20.09
C TYR A 183 -21.29 -7.23 -21.03
N ASN A 184 -22.46 -7.60 -20.52
CA ASN A 184 -23.56 -8.06 -21.37
C ASN A 184 -24.08 -6.97 -22.31
N GLU A 185 -24.13 -5.71 -21.85
CA GLU A 185 -24.47 -4.54 -22.68
C GLU A 185 -23.33 -4.15 -23.64
N TYR A 186 -22.09 -4.24 -23.16
CA TYR A 186 -20.89 -3.92 -23.94
C TYR A 186 -20.76 -4.80 -25.19
N ILE A 187 -20.93 -6.12 -25.06
CA ILE A 187 -20.75 -7.07 -26.17
C ILE A 187 -21.84 -7.05 -27.24
N GLN A 188 -22.87 -6.21 -27.08
CA GLN A 188 -23.88 -6.01 -28.12
C GLN A 188 -23.25 -5.42 -29.39
N LYS A 189 -22.16 -4.65 -29.24
CA LYS A 189 -21.37 -4.17 -30.38
C LYS A 189 -20.44 -5.27 -30.89
N ASN A 190 -20.56 -5.63 -32.17
CA ASN A 190 -19.80 -6.72 -32.78
C ASN A 190 -18.27 -6.60 -32.61
N GLU A 191 -17.73 -5.39 -32.69
CA GLU A 191 -16.29 -5.14 -32.55
C GLU A 191 -15.74 -5.38 -31.13
N TYR A 192 -16.60 -5.48 -30.12
CA TYR A 192 -16.22 -5.65 -28.71
C TYR A 192 -16.35 -7.09 -28.22
N ARG A 193 -16.98 -7.98 -29.02
CA ARG A 193 -17.24 -9.38 -28.61
C ARG A 193 -15.97 -10.18 -28.34
N GLY A 194 -14.88 -9.84 -29.04
CA GLY A 194 -13.59 -10.50 -28.93
C GLY A 194 -12.72 -10.01 -27.76
N ASP A 195 -13.00 -8.83 -27.21
CA ASP A 195 -12.18 -8.20 -26.18
C ASP A 195 -12.16 -9.03 -24.90
N TYR A 196 -10.98 -9.24 -24.29
CA TYR A 196 -10.88 -9.76 -22.92
C TYR A 196 -11.48 -8.78 -21.92
N ARG A 197 -12.15 -9.28 -20.89
CA ARG A 197 -12.97 -8.47 -19.97
C ARG A 197 -12.51 -8.73 -18.54
N PHE A 198 -11.88 -7.72 -17.95
CA PHE A 198 -11.26 -7.83 -16.65
C PHE A 198 -11.99 -7.01 -15.60
N LEU A 199 -12.02 -7.51 -14.37
CA LEU A 199 -12.37 -6.71 -13.21
C LEU A 199 -11.09 -6.37 -12.44
N PHE A 200 -10.81 -5.09 -12.23
CA PHE A 200 -9.75 -4.61 -11.35
C PHE A 200 -10.36 -4.22 -10.02
N ILE A 201 -9.97 -4.90 -8.94
CA ILE A 201 -10.37 -4.57 -7.58
C ILE A 201 -9.19 -3.88 -6.90
N VAL A 202 -9.28 -2.57 -6.68
CA VAL A 202 -8.29 -1.85 -5.90
C VAL A 202 -8.67 -1.99 -4.44
N TRP A 203 -7.86 -2.74 -3.70
CA TRP A 203 -8.09 -3.09 -2.30
C TRP A 203 -6.98 -2.50 -1.42
N ASP A 204 -7.10 -2.64 -0.11
CA ASP A 204 -6.00 -2.31 0.80
C ASP A 204 -5.07 -3.50 1.00
N ASP A 205 -4.29 -3.46 2.07
CA ASP A 205 -3.25 -4.45 2.37
C ASP A 205 -3.78 -5.88 2.59
N PHE A 206 -5.07 -5.99 2.89
CA PHE A 206 -5.77 -7.23 3.25
C PHE A 206 -6.36 -7.91 2.01
N ILE A 207 -5.54 -8.10 0.98
CA ILE A 207 -5.97 -8.71 -0.29
C ILE A 207 -6.39 -10.19 -0.14
N ASN A 208 -6.07 -10.83 0.97
CA ASN A 208 -6.55 -12.17 1.31
C ASN A 208 -8.08 -12.20 1.34
N GLU A 209 -8.74 -11.10 1.69
CA GLU A 209 -10.21 -11.00 1.73
C GLU A 209 -10.85 -11.19 0.35
N PRO A 210 -10.55 -10.36 -0.68
CA PRO A 210 -11.06 -10.58 -2.02
C PRO A 210 -10.56 -11.88 -2.65
N ILE A 211 -9.34 -12.32 -2.36
CA ILE A 211 -8.82 -13.62 -2.84
C ILE A 211 -9.69 -14.76 -2.28
N SER A 212 -9.93 -14.78 -0.96
CA SER A 212 -10.78 -15.78 -0.31
C SER A 212 -12.20 -15.76 -0.86
N ALA A 213 -12.78 -14.58 -1.09
CA ALA A 213 -14.10 -14.45 -1.70
C ALA A 213 -14.20 -15.12 -3.08
N LEU A 214 -13.11 -15.14 -3.84
CA LEU A 214 -13.07 -15.71 -5.18
C LEU A 214 -12.73 -17.21 -5.16
N ILE A 215 -11.70 -17.62 -4.43
CA ILE A 215 -11.09 -18.96 -4.58
C ILE A 215 -11.00 -19.80 -3.30
N ASN A 216 -11.54 -19.34 -2.16
CA ASN A 216 -11.56 -20.19 -0.97
C ASN A 216 -12.35 -21.49 -1.28
N PRO A 217 -11.81 -22.70 -1.00
CA PRO A 217 -12.45 -23.96 -1.38
C PRO A 217 -13.85 -24.19 -0.80
N TYR A 218 -14.21 -23.59 0.33
CA TYR A 218 -15.53 -23.76 0.94
C TYR A 218 -16.64 -23.01 0.22
N CYS A 219 -16.37 -21.78 -0.24
CA CYS A 219 -17.44 -20.94 -0.74
C CYS A 219 -17.06 -20.01 -1.91
N GLY A 220 -15.82 -20.02 -2.37
CA GLY A 220 -15.31 -19.05 -3.33
C GLY A 220 -16.17 -18.94 -4.59
N LEU A 221 -16.38 -17.72 -5.08
CA LEU A 221 -17.24 -17.42 -6.23
C LEU A 221 -16.82 -18.13 -7.52
N PHE A 222 -15.54 -18.48 -7.64
CA PHE A 222 -14.92 -19.20 -8.75
C PHE A 222 -14.59 -20.66 -8.40
N THR A 223 -15.29 -21.22 -7.43
CA THR A 223 -15.19 -22.64 -7.06
C THR A 223 -16.51 -23.37 -7.32
N ASN A 224 -16.47 -24.69 -7.31
CA ASN A 224 -17.68 -25.51 -7.40
C ASN A 224 -18.62 -25.31 -6.20
N ASN A 225 -18.09 -24.85 -5.06
CA ASN A 225 -18.84 -24.63 -3.82
C ASN A 225 -19.30 -23.17 -3.66
N THR A 226 -19.38 -22.41 -4.76
CA THR A 226 -19.76 -20.99 -4.74
C THR A 226 -20.99 -20.69 -3.88
N PHE A 227 -20.90 -19.67 -3.01
CA PHE A 227 -22.05 -19.17 -2.25
C PHE A 227 -23.07 -18.41 -3.13
N TYR A 228 -22.78 -18.22 -4.42
CA TYR A 228 -23.68 -17.58 -5.38
C TYR A 228 -23.89 -18.44 -6.64
N PRO A 229 -24.66 -19.54 -6.55
CA PRO A 229 -24.85 -20.48 -7.66
C PRO A 229 -25.70 -19.91 -8.83
N LYS A 230 -26.25 -18.70 -8.68
CA LYS A 230 -27.13 -18.07 -9.68
C LYS A 230 -26.39 -17.58 -10.93
N SER A 231 -25.06 -17.44 -10.88
CA SER A 231 -24.25 -16.94 -11.98
C SER A 231 -22.88 -17.59 -11.97
N ASN A 232 -22.33 -17.86 -13.15
CA ASN A 232 -20.96 -18.32 -13.34
C ASN A 232 -20.01 -17.20 -13.81
N PHE A 233 -20.53 -15.98 -13.99
CA PHE A 233 -19.76 -14.81 -14.41
C PHE A 233 -18.97 -15.00 -15.72
N ASN A 234 -19.49 -15.76 -16.67
CA ASN A 234 -18.81 -16.16 -17.90
C ASN A 234 -18.36 -15.00 -18.83
N LEU A 235 -18.82 -13.77 -18.60
CA LEU A 235 -18.34 -12.58 -19.34
C LEU A 235 -17.15 -11.91 -18.66
N ILE A 236 -16.72 -12.38 -17.50
CA ILE A 236 -15.53 -11.89 -16.79
C ILE A 236 -14.44 -12.94 -16.96
N ASP A 237 -13.35 -12.60 -17.65
CA ASP A 237 -12.28 -13.56 -17.94
C ASP A 237 -11.31 -13.73 -16.76
N GLY A 238 -11.15 -12.69 -15.93
CA GLY A 238 -10.33 -12.76 -14.73
C GLY A 238 -10.45 -11.51 -13.87
N VAL A 239 -9.90 -11.59 -12.67
CA VAL A 239 -9.92 -10.51 -11.66
C VAL A 239 -8.50 -10.17 -11.26
N PHE A 240 -8.12 -8.90 -11.42
CA PHE A 240 -6.88 -8.34 -10.88
C PHE A 240 -7.18 -7.68 -9.54
N ILE A 241 -6.42 -8.00 -8.50
CA ILE A 241 -6.56 -7.46 -7.15
C ILE A 241 -5.32 -6.64 -6.83
N VAL A 242 -5.49 -5.33 -6.74
CA VAL A 242 -4.42 -4.34 -6.62
C VAL A 242 -4.33 -3.87 -5.17
N ARG A 243 -3.26 -4.26 -4.46
CA ARG A 243 -2.95 -3.93 -3.06
C ARG A 243 -2.48 -2.48 -2.91
N HIS A 244 -3.38 -1.48 -2.97
CA HIS A 244 -2.96 -0.07 -3.11
C HIS A 244 -3.72 0.97 -2.27
N LEU A 245 -4.91 0.68 -1.77
CA LEU A 245 -5.72 1.68 -1.05
C LEU A 245 -5.01 2.26 0.18
N HIS A 246 -4.23 1.45 0.88
CA HIS A 246 -3.46 1.89 2.03
C HIS A 246 -2.41 2.94 1.63
N GLN A 247 -1.79 2.84 0.44
CA GLN A 247 -0.81 3.81 -0.05
C GLN A 247 -1.41 5.22 -0.21
N PHE A 248 -2.64 5.29 -0.73
CA PHE A 248 -3.38 6.56 -0.80
C PHE A 248 -3.68 7.14 0.58
N ARG A 249 -4.05 6.31 1.55
CA ARG A 249 -4.31 6.78 2.93
C ARG A 249 -3.04 7.32 3.59
N ARG A 250 -1.93 6.58 3.43
CA ARG A 250 -0.61 6.94 3.97
C ARG A 250 -0.14 8.30 3.46
N ILE A 251 -0.12 8.50 2.15
CA ILE A 251 0.33 9.78 1.59
C ILE A 251 -0.61 10.94 1.98
N LEU A 252 -1.93 10.71 2.07
CA LEU A 252 -2.87 11.73 2.58
C LEU A 252 -2.70 12.02 4.08
N ARG A 253 -1.97 11.19 4.82
CA ARG A 253 -1.57 11.46 6.21
C ARG A 253 -0.14 11.98 6.34
N ASN A 254 0.54 12.25 5.23
CA ASN A 254 1.98 12.57 5.17
C ASN A 254 2.87 11.42 5.69
N GLU A 255 2.41 10.17 5.58
CA GLU A 255 3.21 8.99 5.88
C GLU A 255 3.96 8.52 4.62
N GLU A 256 5.10 7.88 4.83
CA GLU A 256 5.88 7.28 3.75
C GLU A 256 5.14 6.10 3.11
N PHE A 257 5.35 5.87 1.82
CA PHE A 257 4.81 4.70 1.16
C PHE A 257 5.42 3.40 1.70
N MET A 258 4.68 2.31 1.56
CA MET A 258 5.20 0.95 1.78
C MET A 258 5.63 0.32 0.45
N TYR A 259 6.39 -0.79 0.52
CA TYR A 259 6.69 -1.64 -0.65
C TYR A 259 7.50 -0.96 -1.75
N ASP A 260 8.44 -0.10 -1.36
CA ASP A 260 9.39 0.60 -2.24
C ASP A 260 8.74 1.51 -3.29
N LEU A 261 7.50 1.95 -3.06
CA LEU A 261 6.86 2.94 -3.91
C LEU A 261 7.41 4.34 -3.64
N GLU A 262 7.60 5.13 -4.70
CA GLU A 262 8.08 6.52 -4.61
C GLU A 262 6.98 7.52 -4.99
N HIS A 263 5.94 7.05 -5.69
CA HIS A 263 4.86 7.87 -6.19
C HIS A 263 3.48 7.23 -5.91
N ALA A 264 2.48 8.06 -5.55
CA ALA A 264 1.16 7.58 -5.11
C ALA A 264 0.41 6.73 -6.14
N PHE A 265 0.73 6.90 -7.43
CA PHE A 265 0.15 6.15 -8.56
C PHE A 265 1.17 5.24 -9.25
N ASP A 266 2.25 4.87 -8.56
CA ASP A 266 3.10 3.77 -9.02
C ASP A 266 2.31 2.47 -8.98
N TRP A 267 2.55 1.63 -9.98
CA TRP A 267 1.96 0.30 -10.02
C TRP A 267 2.73 -0.64 -9.07
N PRO A 268 2.07 -1.59 -8.39
CA PRO A 268 2.78 -2.54 -7.52
C PRO A 268 3.95 -3.24 -8.23
N SER A 269 5.04 -3.44 -7.48
CA SER A 269 6.30 -3.98 -7.98
C SER A 269 6.27 -5.50 -8.13
N GLU A 270 7.32 -6.09 -8.72
CA GLU A 270 7.45 -7.56 -8.79
C GLU A 270 7.58 -8.22 -7.41
N GLN A 271 8.07 -7.49 -6.41
CA GLN A 271 8.16 -7.99 -5.04
C GLN A 271 6.78 -8.05 -4.38
N TYR A 272 5.89 -7.12 -4.70
CA TYR A 272 4.52 -7.08 -4.19
C TYR A 272 3.54 -7.01 -5.36
N PRO A 273 3.43 -8.08 -6.16
CA PRO A 273 2.75 -8.07 -7.45
C PRO A 273 1.23 -7.94 -7.31
N VAL A 274 0.55 -7.66 -8.41
CA VAL A 274 -0.91 -7.72 -8.44
C VAL A 274 -1.36 -9.18 -8.36
N ALA A 275 -2.34 -9.48 -7.50
CA ALA A 275 -2.93 -10.82 -7.48
C ALA A 275 -3.87 -10.98 -8.69
N PHE A 276 -3.69 -12.02 -9.49
CA PHE A 276 -4.58 -12.35 -10.60
C PHE A 276 -5.30 -13.67 -10.36
N VAL A 277 -6.63 -13.62 -10.37
CA VAL A 277 -7.49 -14.78 -10.24
C VAL A 277 -8.19 -15.04 -11.56
N GLN A 278 -7.83 -16.15 -12.22
CA GLN A 278 -8.52 -16.65 -13.42
C GLN A 278 -9.95 -17.07 -13.08
N ASN A 279 -10.94 -16.59 -13.83
CA ASN A 279 -12.29 -17.15 -13.73
C ASN A 279 -12.33 -18.47 -14.51
N PRO A 280 -12.63 -19.63 -13.89
CA PRO A 280 -12.69 -20.91 -14.58
C PRO A 280 -13.82 -20.99 -15.62
N ASN A 281 -14.83 -20.12 -15.53
CA ASN A 281 -15.93 -20.02 -16.49
C ASN A 281 -15.71 -18.93 -17.56
N GLY A 282 -14.64 -18.14 -17.43
CA GLY A 282 -14.22 -17.15 -18.42
C GLY A 282 -13.28 -17.76 -19.46
N ARG A 283 -12.77 -16.95 -20.40
CA ARG A 283 -11.71 -17.41 -21.30
C ARG A 283 -10.38 -17.46 -20.56
N LYS A 284 -9.52 -18.41 -20.96
CA LYS A 284 -8.12 -18.43 -20.52
C LYS A 284 -7.46 -17.11 -20.91
N VAL A 285 -6.95 -16.40 -19.91
CA VAL A 285 -6.26 -15.13 -20.10
C VAL A 285 -4.84 -15.37 -20.61
N PRO A 286 -4.42 -14.70 -21.71
CA PRO A 286 -3.06 -14.79 -22.22
C PRO A 286 -2.01 -14.23 -21.23
N ASP A 287 -0.85 -14.90 -21.16
CA ASP A 287 0.24 -14.54 -20.24
C ASP A 287 0.74 -13.10 -20.41
N VAL A 288 0.63 -12.54 -21.62
CA VAL A 288 0.99 -11.13 -21.87
C VAL A 288 0.25 -10.15 -20.95
N PHE A 289 -1.00 -10.44 -20.58
CA PHE A 289 -1.72 -9.59 -19.62
C PHE A 289 -1.15 -9.74 -18.21
N ILE A 290 -0.83 -10.97 -17.80
CA ILE A 290 -0.25 -11.29 -16.50
C ILE A 290 1.10 -10.58 -16.36
N GLU A 291 1.97 -10.71 -17.36
CA GLU A 291 3.28 -10.06 -17.41
C GLU A 291 3.17 -8.52 -17.41
N LYS A 292 2.33 -7.94 -18.27
CA LYS A 292 2.24 -6.47 -18.41
C LYS A 292 1.61 -5.80 -17.19
N PHE A 293 0.68 -6.46 -16.52
CA PHE A 293 0.13 -6.02 -15.25
C PHE A 293 0.97 -6.44 -14.02
N SER A 294 2.15 -7.05 -14.22
CA SER A 294 3.01 -7.51 -13.11
C SER A 294 2.21 -8.31 -12.09
N ALA A 295 1.41 -9.26 -12.60
CA ALA A 295 0.48 -10.02 -11.81
C ALA A 295 0.95 -11.46 -11.60
N ILE A 296 0.46 -12.10 -10.55
CA ILE A 296 0.79 -13.49 -10.20
C ILE A 296 -0.48 -14.24 -9.77
N ASP A 297 -0.51 -15.55 -9.97
CA ASP A 297 -1.49 -16.40 -9.29
C ASP A 297 -1.23 -16.29 -7.77
N PRO A 298 -2.24 -15.95 -6.94
CA PRO A 298 -2.06 -15.86 -5.51
C PRO A 298 -1.49 -17.14 -4.86
N ASN A 299 -1.74 -18.31 -5.46
CA ASN A 299 -1.21 -19.58 -4.97
C ASN A 299 0.31 -19.74 -5.18
N ASP A 300 0.89 -18.99 -6.10
CA ASP A 300 2.35 -18.99 -6.37
C ASP A 300 3.10 -18.02 -5.44
N MET A 301 2.38 -17.18 -4.68
CA MET A 301 2.98 -16.19 -3.79
C MET A 301 3.19 -16.73 -2.37
N LEU A 302 4.34 -16.44 -1.76
CA LEU A 302 4.66 -16.91 -0.40
C LEU A 302 4.11 -16.03 0.72
N PHE A 303 3.69 -14.79 0.40
CA PHE A 303 3.16 -13.86 1.40
C PHE A 303 1.76 -14.26 1.87
N ALA A 304 1.54 -14.11 3.17
CA ALA A 304 0.30 -14.50 3.86
C ALA A 304 -0.94 -13.85 3.25
N GLU A 305 -0.82 -12.59 2.86
CA GLU A 305 -1.90 -11.77 2.31
C GLU A 305 -2.38 -12.28 0.95
N TYR A 306 -1.55 -13.02 0.22
CA TYR A 306 -1.95 -13.60 -1.07
C TYR A 306 -2.65 -14.95 -0.92
N ARG A 307 -2.65 -15.54 0.28
CA ARG A 307 -3.29 -16.82 0.49
C ARG A 307 -4.78 -16.64 0.75
N PRO A 308 -5.65 -17.47 0.14
CA PRO A 308 -7.03 -17.56 0.61
C PRO A 308 -7.01 -18.05 2.05
N THR A 309 -7.73 -17.36 2.93
CA THR A 309 -7.84 -17.68 4.35
C THR A 309 -9.27 -18.12 4.66
N ASP A 310 -9.41 -18.97 5.66
CA ASP A 310 -10.68 -19.35 6.26
C ASP A 310 -11.08 -18.34 7.34
N TRP A 311 -10.13 -18.02 8.22
CA TRP A 311 -10.27 -17.02 9.26
C TRP A 311 -8.90 -16.54 9.77
N VAL A 312 -8.90 -15.42 10.49
CA VAL A 312 -7.74 -14.79 11.13
C VAL A 312 -8.06 -14.51 12.59
N ASP A 313 -7.20 -14.92 13.52
CA ASP A 313 -7.25 -14.46 14.91
C ASP A 313 -6.26 -13.34 15.14
N TRP A 314 -6.79 -12.12 15.20
CA TRP A 314 -5.98 -10.92 15.39
C TRP A 314 -5.35 -10.81 16.77
N ARG A 315 -5.76 -11.63 17.74
CA ARG A 315 -5.11 -11.69 19.06
C ARG A 315 -3.78 -12.41 19.00
N THR A 316 -3.64 -13.36 18.06
CA THR A 316 -2.44 -14.19 17.90
C THR A 316 -1.66 -13.88 16.63
N GLY A 317 -2.29 -13.18 15.67
CA GLY A 317 -1.70 -12.90 14.35
C GLY A 317 -1.60 -14.14 13.48
N ILE A 318 -2.44 -15.14 13.74
CA ILE A 318 -2.46 -16.38 12.97
C ILE A 318 -3.75 -16.44 12.19
N ALA A 319 -3.60 -16.67 10.89
CA ALA A 319 -4.64 -17.05 9.97
C ALA A 319 -4.54 -18.54 9.63
N LEU A 320 -5.69 -19.16 9.39
CA LEU A 320 -5.76 -20.51 8.87
C LEU A 320 -6.26 -20.52 7.43
N SER A 321 -5.76 -21.48 6.67
CA SER A 321 -6.29 -21.89 5.38
C SER A 321 -6.33 -23.41 5.27
N GLY A 322 -7.12 -23.93 4.33
CA GLY A 322 -7.20 -25.37 4.06
C GLY A 322 -8.06 -26.14 5.05
N LEU A 323 -8.92 -25.46 5.83
CA LEU A 323 -9.82 -26.15 6.76
C LEU A 323 -10.75 -27.15 6.02
N SER A 324 -11.02 -26.94 4.73
CA SER A 324 -11.78 -27.86 3.87
C SER A 324 -11.17 -29.24 3.72
N SER A 325 -9.87 -29.37 4.02
CA SER A 325 -9.14 -30.63 3.96
C SER A 325 -9.14 -31.36 5.31
N ILE A 326 -9.70 -30.76 6.35
CA ILE A 326 -9.86 -31.36 7.67
C ILE A 326 -11.31 -31.87 7.83
N PRO A 327 -11.53 -33.07 8.39
CA PRO A 327 -12.86 -33.53 8.75
C PRO A 327 -13.46 -32.68 9.87
N ASN A 328 -14.75 -32.37 9.78
CA ASN A 328 -15.43 -31.45 10.71
C ASN A 328 -15.27 -31.83 12.20
N GLU A 329 -15.14 -33.11 12.53
CA GLU A 329 -14.92 -33.59 13.91
C GLU A 329 -13.62 -33.08 14.55
N TYR A 330 -12.63 -32.68 13.75
CA TYR A 330 -11.36 -32.11 14.22
C TYR A 330 -11.34 -30.57 14.21
N HIS A 331 -12.32 -29.89 13.62
CA HIS A 331 -12.32 -28.41 13.50
C HIS A 331 -12.27 -27.72 14.86
N LYS A 332 -13.02 -28.23 15.83
CA LYS A 332 -13.01 -27.69 17.20
C LYS A 332 -11.61 -27.73 17.81
N GLN A 333 -10.92 -28.86 17.67
CA GLN A 333 -9.56 -29.05 18.19
C GLN A 333 -8.56 -28.13 17.50
N ILE A 334 -8.65 -27.96 16.16
CA ILE A 334 -7.84 -26.99 15.41
C ILE A 334 -8.03 -25.57 15.94
N VAL A 335 -9.29 -25.15 16.13
CA VAL A 335 -9.62 -23.82 16.66
C VAL A 335 -9.09 -23.65 18.08
N GLU A 336 -9.25 -24.66 18.94
CA GLU A 336 -8.74 -24.65 20.32
C GLU A 336 -7.22 -24.51 20.36
N ILE A 337 -6.46 -25.25 19.53
CA ILE A 337 -5.00 -25.14 19.44
C ILE A 337 -4.54 -23.72 19.11
N VAL A 338 -5.19 -23.06 18.14
CA VAL A 338 -4.85 -21.67 17.79
C VAL A 338 -5.24 -20.71 18.91
N ARG A 339 -6.33 -20.96 19.61
CA ARG A 339 -6.81 -20.09 20.71
C ARG A 339 -6.05 -20.28 22.02
N GLU A 340 -5.48 -21.47 22.26
CA GLU A 340 -4.76 -21.78 23.49
C GLU A 340 -3.63 -20.76 23.71
N SER A 341 -3.62 -20.15 24.90
CA SER A 341 -3.11 -18.80 25.08
C SER A 341 -1.59 -18.68 24.91
N THR A 342 -1.19 -17.54 24.35
CA THR A 342 0.02 -16.83 24.76
C THR A 342 -0.45 -15.52 25.41
N ASP A 343 0.03 -15.19 26.61
CA ASP A 343 -0.32 -13.96 27.37
C ASP A 343 0.13 -12.64 26.68
N THR A 344 0.52 -12.71 25.41
CA THR A 344 1.07 -11.61 24.63
C THR A 344 -0.01 -11.08 23.71
N HIS A 345 -0.59 -9.94 24.09
CA HIS A 345 -1.44 -9.16 23.21
C HIS A 345 -0.60 -8.56 22.08
N MET A 346 -1.01 -8.84 20.84
CA MET A 346 -0.48 -8.14 19.68
C MET A 346 -0.83 -6.65 19.73
N ASP A 347 0.13 -5.82 19.35
CA ASP A 347 -0.07 -4.39 19.24
C ASP A 347 -0.47 -4.02 17.81
N LEU A 348 -1.78 -3.90 17.60
CA LEU A 348 -2.41 -3.59 16.32
C LEU A 348 -2.36 -2.09 15.98
N SER A 349 -1.26 -1.43 16.33
CA SER A 349 -1.08 0.02 16.14
C SER A 349 -1.15 0.47 14.67
N LEU A 350 -0.98 -0.45 13.72
CA LEU A 350 -1.10 -0.20 12.28
C LEU A 350 -2.34 -0.90 11.68
N PRO A 351 -3.54 -0.27 11.73
CA PRO A 351 -4.77 -0.86 11.19
C PRO A 351 -4.76 -1.04 9.66
N GLU A 352 -3.71 -0.58 9.00
CA GLU A 352 -3.56 -0.56 7.55
C GLU A 352 -2.64 -1.64 7.02
N SER A 353 -1.94 -2.39 7.90
CA SER A 353 -1.04 -3.47 7.53
C SER A 353 -1.62 -4.83 7.92
N ALA A 354 -1.57 -5.78 7.00
CA ALA A 354 -1.99 -7.15 7.20
C ALA A 354 -0.85 -7.97 7.83
N ASN A 355 -0.51 -7.67 9.09
CA ASN A 355 0.58 -8.34 9.80
C ASN A 355 0.11 -9.64 10.47
N PHE A 356 -0.05 -10.72 9.71
CA PHE A 356 -0.36 -12.05 10.22
C PHE A 356 0.38 -13.16 9.46
N GLY A 357 0.61 -14.30 10.11
CA GLY A 357 1.07 -15.52 9.48
C GLY A 357 -0.09 -16.42 9.03
N VAL A 358 0.08 -17.18 7.96
CA VAL A 358 -0.91 -18.18 7.52
C VAL A 358 -0.38 -19.58 7.74
N LEU A 359 -1.15 -20.42 8.42
CA LEU A 359 -0.91 -21.86 8.50
C LEU A 359 -1.86 -22.58 7.56
N ASN A 360 -1.29 -23.26 6.57
CA ASN A 360 -2.06 -24.03 5.58
C ASN A 360 -2.20 -25.49 6.02
N LEU A 361 -3.43 -25.88 6.37
CA LEU A 361 -3.78 -27.22 6.82
C LEU A 361 -3.55 -28.31 5.75
N ASP A 362 -3.60 -27.95 4.46
CA ASP A 362 -3.34 -28.89 3.37
C ASP A 362 -1.93 -29.50 3.47
N ILE A 363 -0.94 -28.71 3.89
CA ILE A 363 0.46 -29.16 4.04
C ILE A 363 0.54 -30.25 5.11
N PHE A 364 -0.13 -30.04 6.25
CA PHE A 364 -0.14 -31.00 7.34
C PHE A 364 -0.91 -32.28 6.94
N VAL A 365 -2.02 -32.15 6.22
CA VAL A 365 -2.78 -33.28 5.68
C VAL A 365 -1.92 -34.14 4.74
N GLU A 366 -1.13 -33.51 3.85
CA GLU A 366 -0.21 -34.23 2.98
C GLU A 366 0.90 -34.94 3.77
N HIS A 367 1.45 -34.33 4.84
CA HIS A 367 2.41 -34.99 5.72
C HIS A 367 1.81 -36.14 6.55
N GLY A 368 0.52 -36.04 6.87
CA GLY A 368 -0.26 -37.07 7.54
C GLY A 368 -0.67 -38.23 6.63
N ARG A 369 -0.47 -38.12 5.31
CA ARG A 369 -0.90 -39.15 4.35
C ARG A 369 0.00 -40.38 4.41
N GLU A 370 -0.62 -41.53 4.61
CA GLU A 370 0.01 -42.84 4.66
C GLU A 370 0.12 -43.47 3.25
N SER A 371 0.93 -44.53 3.10
CA SER A 371 1.16 -45.17 1.80
C SER A 371 -0.09 -45.79 1.16
N ASN A 372 -1.12 -46.07 1.95
CA ASN A 372 -2.43 -46.56 1.48
C ASN A 372 -3.38 -45.42 1.05
N GLY A 373 -2.96 -44.15 1.18
CA GLY A 373 -3.76 -42.97 0.87
C GLY A 373 -4.64 -42.45 2.01
N SER A 374 -4.75 -43.15 3.15
CA SER A 374 -5.45 -42.60 4.32
C SER A 374 -4.64 -41.49 4.99
N VAL A 375 -5.31 -40.60 5.71
CA VAL A 375 -4.68 -39.51 6.46
C VAL A 375 -4.76 -39.84 7.95
N ASN A 376 -3.61 -39.82 8.61
CA ASN A 376 -3.51 -39.95 10.07
C ASN A 376 -3.74 -38.60 10.73
N TYR A 377 -5.00 -38.27 11.04
CA TYR A 377 -5.35 -36.97 11.59
C TYR A 377 -4.76 -36.70 12.99
N GLU A 378 -4.51 -37.71 13.81
CA GLU A 378 -3.79 -37.51 15.08
C GLU A 378 -2.39 -36.93 14.85
N LYS A 379 -1.68 -37.45 13.85
CA LYS A 379 -0.39 -36.90 13.42
C LYS A 379 -0.53 -35.47 12.89
N VAL A 380 -1.53 -35.21 12.03
CA VAL A 380 -1.82 -33.87 11.49
C VAL A 380 -2.02 -32.87 12.61
N ILE A 381 -2.85 -33.20 13.59
CA ILE A 381 -3.16 -32.35 14.75
C ILE A 381 -1.93 -32.11 15.61
N SER A 382 -1.13 -33.14 15.88
CA SER A 382 0.11 -33.01 16.65
C SER A 382 1.10 -32.06 15.98
N GLU A 383 1.37 -32.23 14.69
CA GLU A 383 2.29 -31.37 13.93
C GLU A 383 1.76 -29.94 13.79
N PHE A 384 0.45 -29.79 13.59
CA PHE A 384 -0.20 -28.48 13.55
C PHE A 384 -0.07 -27.74 14.89
N SER A 385 -0.25 -28.43 16.02
CA SER A 385 -0.07 -27.86 17.36
C SER A 385 1.34 -27.29 17.58
N GLU A 386 2.36 -28.05 17.19
CA GLU A 386 3.76 -27.59 17.25
C GLU A 386 3.99 -26.37 16.34
N ALA A 387 3.45 -26.39 15.12
CA ALA A 387 3.59 -25.28 14.18
C ALA A 387 2.90 -24.00 14.67
N VAL A 388 1.72 -24.10 15.29
CA VAL A 388 1.03 -22.97 15.90
C VAL A 388 1.88 -22.34 17.01
N LEU A 389 2.51 -23.14 17.87
CA LEU A 389 3.37 -22.63 18.93
C LEU A 389 4.57 -21.84 18.35
N LEU A 390 5.21 -22.38 17.31
CA LEU A 390 6.32 -21.71 16.64
C LEU A 390 5.87 -20.43 15.92
N ALA A 391 4.72 -20.45 15.25
CA ALA A 391 4.15 -19.29 14.56
C ALA A 391 3.85 -18.14 15.54
N LYS A 392 3.25 -18.44 16.71
CA LYS A 392 3.01 -17.44 17.75
C LYS A 392 4.31 -16.80 18.24
N GLN A 393 5.34 -17.61 18.49
CA GLN A 393 6.66 -17.10 18.90
C GLN A 393 7.30 -16.21 17.83
N ALA A 394 7.20 -16.61 16.56
CA ALA A 394 7.69 -15.83 15.43
C ALA A 394 6.95 -14.48 15.31
N GLN A 395 5.62 -14.49 15.49
CA GLN A 395 4.79 -13.28 15.43
C GLN A 395 5.17 -12.27 16.52
N VAL A 396 5.31 -12.72 17.77
CA VAL A 396 5.74 -11.85 18.88
C VAL A 396 7.10 -11.23 18.61
N ARG A 397 8.03 -12.02 18.06
CA ARG A 397 9.37 -11.53 17.71
C ARG A 397 9.33 -10.52 16.56
N TYR A 398 8.50 -10.76 15.55
CA TYR A 398 8.32 -9.85 14.43
C TYR A 398 7.82 -8.48 14.91
N GLU A 399 6.81 -8.45 15.78
CA GLU A 399 6.29 -7.20 16.34
C GLU A 399 7.33 -6.43 17.16
N GLN A 400 8.12 -7.14 17.96
CA GLN A 400 9.21 -6.50 18.71
C GLN A 400 10.22 -5.85 17.75
N MET A 401 10.60 -6.54 16.69
CA MET A 401 11.49 -6.00 15.67
C MET A 401 10.87 -4.80 14.94
N GLU A 402 9.58 -4.86 14.60
CA GLU A 402 8.87 -3.76 13.94
C GLU A 402 8.81 -2.51 14.83
N LYS A 403 8.47 -2.66 16.11
CA LYS A 403 8.48 -1.57 17.09
C LYS A 403 9.87 -0.95 17.24
N GLU A 404 10.91 -1.77 17.37
CA GLU A 404 12.29 -1.28 17.43
C GLU A 404 12.69 -0.51 16.17
N ASN A 405 12.24 -0.96 14.99
CA ASN A 405 12.51 -0.28 13.72
C ASN A 405 11.77 1.05 13.63
N GLN A 406 10.49 1.10 14.01
CA GLN A 406 9.71 2.34 14.06
C GLN A 406 10.30 3.36 15.02
N LEU A 407 10.75 2.92 16.21
CA LEU A 407 11.45 3.77 17.18
C LEU A 407 12.73 4.36 16.59
N LYS A 408 13.55 3.53 15.92
CA LYS A 408 14.79 3.99 15.26
C LYS A 408 14.51 5.00 14.15
N GLN A 409 13.52 4.71 13.27
CA GLN A 409 13.11 5.63 12.20
C GLN A 409 12.58 6.96 12.75
N GLY A 410 11.74 6.92 13.78
CA GLY A 410 11.22 8.11 14.45
C GLY A 410 12.34 8.98 15.04
N GLU A 411 13.34 8.36 15.66
CA GLU A 411 14.53 9.07 16.14
C GLU A 411 15.35 9.71 15.01
N GLU A 412 15.51 9.04 13.88
CA GLU A 412 16.22 9.56 12.71
C GLU A 412 15.49 10.74 12.07
N ILE A 413 14.16 10.63 11.91
CA ILE A 413 13.31 11.73 11.41
C ILE A 413 13.40 12.93 12.35
N TYR A 414 13.26 12.72 13.66
CA TYR A 414 13.37 13.79 14.65
C TYR A 414 14.75 14.47 14.59
N LYS A 415 15.84 13.71 14.49
CA LYS A 415 17.20 14.25 14.33
C LYS A 415 17.32 15.09 13.07
N SER A 416 16.83 14.60 11.93
CA SER A 416 16.84 15.31 10.63
C SER A 416 16.04 16.62 10.66
N GLN A 417 14.84 16.59 11.25
CA GLN A 417 14.00 17.78 11.43
C GLN A 417 14.67 18.80 12.35
N LEU A 418 15.27 18.35 13.45
CA LEU A 418 15.99 19.21 14.38
C LEU A 418 17.22 19.86 13.73
N GLU A 419 17.97 19.13 12.91
CA GLU A 419 19.08 19.68 12.13
C GLU A 419 18.61 20.74 11.12
N THR A 420 17.51 20.47 10.41
CA THR A 420 16.91 21.42 9.46
C THR A 420 16.46 22.70 10.17
N LEU A 421 15.83 22.56 11.33
CA LEU A 421 15.42 23.69 12.17
C LEU A 421 16.62 24.48 12.72
N LYS A 422 17.67 23.79 13.18
CA LYS A 422 18.92 24.44 13.61
C LYS A 422 19.54 25.27 12.48
N ARG A 423 19.60 24.72 11.26
CA ARG A 423 20.10 25.43 10.07
C ARG A 423 19.25 26.65 9.72
N SER A 424 17.92 26.54 9.73
CA SER A 424 17.03 27.66 9.40
C SER A 424 17.07 28.78 10.43
N LEU A 425 17.29 28.44 11.71
CA LEU A 425 17.44 29.41 12.80
C LEU A 425 18.87 29.97 12.91
N GLY A 426 19.80 29.58 12.04
CA GLY A 426 21.18 30.04 12.08
C GLY A 426 21.95 29.57 13.33
N VAL A 427 21.50 28.49 13.98
CA VAL A 427 22.20 27.89 15.12
C VAL A 427 23.43 27.15 14.58
N ILE A 428 24.59 27.81 14.65
CA ILE A 428 25.87 27.20 14.30
C ILE A 428 26.23 26.18 15.38
N ASP A 429 26.08 24.91 15.07
CA ASP A 429 26.50 23.83 15.96
C ASP A 429 28.02 23.70 15.93
N HIS A 430 28.71 24.26 16.94
CA HIS A 430 30.18 24.21 17.05
C HIS A 430 30.72 22.83 17.47
N SER A 431 29.85 21.85 17.74
CA SER A 431 30.25 20.53 18.25
C SER A 431 30.89 19.59 17.21
N HIS A 432 30.79 19.91 15.92
CA HIS A 432 31.38 19.11 14.82
C HIS A 432 32.71 19.63 14.27
N THR A 433 33.39 20.57 14.93
CA THR A 433 34.79 20.91 14.58
C THR A 433 35.76 19.83 15.05
N LYS A 434 35.72 18.64 14.42
CA LYS A 434 36.85 17.70 14.47
C LYS A 434 38.01 18.31 13.68
N PRO A 435 39.21 18.46 14.27
CA PRO A 435 40.36 18.94 13.52
C PRO A 435 40.77 17.88 12.51
N LEU A 436 40.80 18.26 11.23
CA LEU A 436 41.47 17.52 10.16
C LEU A 436 42.97 17.44 10.52
N ILE A 437 43.37 16.33 11.14
CA ILE A 437 44.78 15.92 11.19
C ILE A 437 45.02 15.11 9.92
N SER A 438 45.74 15.73 8.99
CA SER A 438 46.33 15.09 7.82
C SER A 438 47.29 13.98 8.25
N SER A 439 47.02 12.76 7.80
CA SER A 439 47.99 11.68 7.76
C SER A 439 49.10 12.03 6.76
N VAL A 440 50.25 12.46 7.27
CA VAL A 440 51.52 12.38 6.54
C VAL A 440 52.49 11.61 7.43
N ASP A 441 52.86 10.44 6.92
CA ASP A 441 53.91 9.56 7.44
C ASP A 441 55.17 10.34 7.77
N PHE A 442 55.77 10.11 8.95
CA PHE A 442 57.22 10.12 9.15
C PHE A 442 57.55 9.64 10.58
N ASN A 443 57.91 8.36 10.69
CA ASN A 443 58.72 7.85 11.80
C ASN A 443 59.96 7.19 11.21
N ASN A 444 61.03 7.98 11.06
CA ASN A 444 62.39 7.48 11.07
C ASN A 444 63.35 8.60 11.51
N ASN A 445 64.05 8.30 12.60
CA ASN A 445 65.33 8.87 13.03
C ASN A 445 65.43 10.27 13.65
N ARG A 446 65.97 10.20 14.88
CA ARG A 446 67.08 10.99 15.45
C ARG A 446 66.79 12.33 16.13
N GLU A 447 67.01 12.27 17.44
CA GLU A 447 68.03 13.02 18.20
C GLU A 447 68.24 14.50 17.87
N ASN A 448 68.14 15.29 18.94
CA ASN A 448 68.55 16.67 19.09
C ASN A 448 67.80 17.68 18.22
N LEU A 449 66.92 18.47 18.85
CA LEU A 449 67.03 19.93 18.84
C LEU A 449 66.05 20.56 19.85
N THR A 450 66.52 21.68 20.37
CA THR A 450 66.07 22.48 21.51
C THR A 450 64.63 23.03 21.43
N LYS A 451 64.00 23.13 22.61
CA LYS A 451 62.70 23.75 22.92
C LYS A 451 62.54 25.16 22.32
N GLU A 452 61.51 25.37 21.49
CA GLU A 452 60.92 26.70 21.27
C GLU A 452 59.59 26.84 22.03
N LYS A 453 59.52 27.88 22.87
CA LYS A 453 58.33 28.24 23.65
C LYS A 453 57.30 28.90 22.73
N VAL A 454 56.14 28.25 22.55
CA VAL A 454 54.96 28.88 21.93
C VAL A 454 54.48 30.04 22.81
N LYS A 455 54.46 31.26 22.24
CA LYS A 455 54.00 32.50 22.90
C LYS A 455 52.50 32.43 23.19
N LYS A 456 52.14 32.52 24.48
CA LYS A 456 50.74 32.74 24.90
C LYS A 456 50.33 34.17 24.53
N ASN A 457 49.21 34.33 23.83
CA ASN A 457 48.62 35.64 23.54
C ASN A 457 48.34 36.38 24.85
N ILE A 458 48.87 37.60 24.97
CA ILE A 458 48.71 38.46 26.15
C ILE A 458 47.25 38.92 26.20
N LYS A 459 46.55 38.60 27.29
CA LYS A 459 45.21 39.15 27.55
C LYS A 459 45.37 40.63 27.93
N VAL A 460 44.97 41.54 27.05
CA VAL A 460 44.93 42.99 27.32
C VAL A 460 43.60 43.34 28.00
N GLY A 461 43.68 44.03 29.13
CA GLY A 461 42.50 44.49 29.88
C GLY A 461 41.74 45.61 29.15
N ARG A 462 40.40 45.65 29.29
CA ARG A 462 39.52 46.66 28.63
C ARG A 462 39.97 48.12 28.81
N ASN A 463 40.60 48.47 29.93
CA ASN A 463 41.03 49.83 30.24
C ASN A 463 42.53 50.11 29.97
N GLU A 464 43.30 49.11 29.53
CA GLU A 464 44.71 49.25 29.18
C GLU A 464 44.88 49.88 27.80
N LYS A 465 46.09 50.36 27.48
CA LYS A 465 46.39 50.88 26.15
C LYS A 465 46.18 49.78 25.10
N CYS A 466 45.54 50.15 24.00
CA CYS A 466 45.27 49.22 22.91
C CYS A 466 46.61 48.77 22.27
N PRO A 467 46.81 47.47 22.03
CA PRO A 467 48.06 46.96 21.46
C PRO A 467 48.26 47.34 19.98
N CYS A 468 47.26 47.94 19.32
CA CYS A 468 47.42 48.51 17.98
C CYS A 468 48.13 49.89 17.97
N GLU A 469 48.66 50.33 19.13
CA GLU A 469 49.43 51.57 19.30
C GLU A 469 48.68 52.87 18.99
N SER A 470 47.36 52.83 18.84
CA SER A 470 46.52 54.01 18.59
C SER A 470 46.51 55.07 19.71
N GLY A 471 47.18 54.82 20.84
CA GLY A 471 47.19 55.68 22.02
C GLY A 471 45.91 55.65 22.86
N LEU A 472 44.84 55.01 22.40
CA LEU A 472 43.55 54.89 23.11
C LEU A 472 43.48 53.63 23.99
N LYS A 473 42.53 53.61 24.95
CA LYS A 473 42.23 52.40 25.76
C LYS A 473 41.57 51.33 24.89
N TYR A 474 41.89 50.05 25.12
CA TYR A 474 41.44 48.90 24.30
C TYR A 474 39.92 48.89 24.06
N LYS A 475 39.11 49.14 25.09
CA LYS A 475 37.64 49.18 24.98
C LYS A 475 37.09 50.29 24.08
N ARG A 476 37.85 51.36 23.83
CA ARG A 476 37.44 52.49 22.97
C ARG A 476 38.06 52.43 21.57
N CYS A 477 38.87 51.42 21.29
CA CYS A 477 39.53 51.26 20.00
C CYS A 477 39.06 49.96 19.33
N CYS A 478 39.84 48.89 19.41
CA CYS A 478 39.55 47.64 18.71
C CYS A 478 38.30 46.92 19.21
N LEU A 479 37.93 47.07 20.49
CA LEU A 479 36.76 46.37 21.05
C LEU A 479 35.40 46.90 20.54
N LEU A 480 35.35 48.16 20.06
CA LEU A 480 34.13 48.73 19.48
C LEU A 480 34.05 48.51 17.96
N LYS A 481 35.17 48.21 17.30
CA LYS A 481 35.20 47.86 15.87
C LYS A 481 34.84 46.39 15.60
N SER A 482 34.72 45.58 16.65
CA SER A 482 34.32 44.17 16.59
C SER A 482 32.83 43.94 16.92
N LYS A 483 32.02 44.99 16.85
CA LYS A 483 30.55 44.95 16.74
C LYS A 483 30.18 45.65 15.45
#